data_AF-A0AAV4BA30-F1
#
_entry.id   AF-A0AAV4BA30-F1
#
_cell.length_a   1.000
_cell.length_b   1.000
_cell.length_c   1.000
_cell.angle_alpha   90.00
_cell.angle_beta   90.00
_cell.angle_gamma   90.00
#
_symmetry.space_group_name_H-M   'P 1'
#
loop_
_entity.id
_entity.type
_entity.pdbx_description
1 polymer ?
#
loop_
_entity_poly.entity_id
_entity_poly.type
_entity_poly.pdbx_seq_one_letter_code
_entity_poly.pdbx_strand_id
1 'polypeptide(L)'
;MYRLYEEAYKEHERTSLDKHRRIYEEEFNLAVHKHTKDQCEICISQRNNPNEYEEKESFEVHESNKSKAREIKKQEKVAAKTPFKTSCAFDIEQILLCPQGRSSSFYYKKHLDIYI
;
A
#
# COMPACT_ATOMS: atom_id res chain seq x y z
N MET A 1 11.29 -6.25 -11.59
CA MET A 1 11.69 -7.46 -12.33
C MET A 1 11.61 -7.25 -13.83
N TYR A 2 10.46 -6.91 -14.44
CA TYR A 2 10.37 -6.70 -15.89
C TYR A 2 11.36 -5.65 -16.44
N ARG A 3 11.54 -4.52 -15.75
CA ARG A 3 12.55 -3.51 -16.12
C ARG A 3 13.99 -4.07 -16.18
N LEU A 4 14.35 -4.96 -15.26
CA LEU A 4 15.68 -5.59 -15.24
C LEU A 4 15.82 -6.60 -16.38
N TYR A 5 14.74 -7.31 -16.73
CA TYR A 5 14.68 -8.16 -17.92
C TYR A 5 14.90 -7.33 -19.20
N GLU A 6 14.21 -6.18 -19.32
CA GLU A 6 14.40 -5.29 -20.46
C GLU A 6 15.82 -4.73 -20.55
N GLU A 7 16.46 -4.45 -19.41
CA GLU A 7 17.85 -3.98 -19.36
C GLU A 7 18.86 -5.08 -19.70
N ALA A 8 18.63 -6.32 -19.27
CA ALA A 8 19.49 -7.47 -19.53
C ALA A 8 19.38 -8.01 -20.97
N TYR A 9 18.20 -7.90 -21.60
CA TYR A 9 17.92 -8.41 -22.94
C TYR A 9 17.74 -7.30 -23.99
N LYS A 10 18.43 -6.17 -23.82
CA LYS A 10 18.35 -5.03 -24.77
C LYS A 10 18.72 -5.40 -26.21
N GLU A 11 19.65 -6.32 -26.39
CA GLU A 11 20.18 -6.72 -27.70
C GLU A 11 19.45 -7.91 -28.32
N HIS A 12 18.43 -8.46 -27.64
CA HIS A 12 17.71 -9.65 -28.07
C HIS A 12 16.24 -9.31 -28.37
N GLU A 13 15.56 -10.19 -29.08
CA GLU A 13 14.12 -10.08 -29.29
C GLU A 13 13.40 -10.22 -27.94
N ARG A 14 12.68 -9.17 -27.55
CA ARG A 14 12.01 -9.07 -26.25
C ARG A 14 10.59 -9.61 -26.33
N THR A 15 10.23 -10.38 -25.32
CA THR A 15 8.85 -10.85 -25.14
C THR A 15 7.99 -9.73 -24.54
N SER A 16 6.69 -9.71 -24.88
CA SER A 16 5.75 -8.73 -24.33
C SER A 16 5.64 -8.83 -22.80
N LEU A 17 5.34 -7.71 -22.14
CA LEU A 17 5.17 -7.64 -20.68
C LEU A 17 4.22 -8.72 -20.16
N ASP A 18 3.08 -8.91 -20.84
CA ASP A 18 2.08 -9.90 -20.47
C ASP A 18 2.63 -11.33 -20.50
N LYS A 19 3.34 -11.70 -21.57
CA LYS A 19 3.96 -13.02 -21.68
C LYS A 19 5.06 -13.22 -20.63
N HIS A 20 5.92 -12.22 -20.41
CA HIS A 20 6.93 -12.28 -19.36
C HIS A 20 6.29 -12.46 -17.98
N ARG A 21 5.23 -11.72 -17.69
CA ARG A 21 4.52 -11.78 -16.42
C ARG A 21 3.88 -13.15 -16.20
N ARG A 22 3.24 -13.69 -17.23
CA ARG A 22 2.63 -15.01 -17.20
C ARG A 22 3.64 -16.12 -16.91
N ILE A 23 4.77 -16.13 -17.63
CA ILE A 23 5.87 -17.07 -17.38
C ILE A 23 6.38 -16.93 -15.94
N TYR A 24 6.62 -15.69 -15.49
CA TYR A 24 7.15 -15.42 -14.16
C TYR A 24 6.20 -15.81 -13.02
N GLU A 25 4.90 -15.58 -13.18
CA GLU A 25 3.87 -15.86 -12.18
C GLU A 25 3.41 -17.32 -12.20
N GLU A 26 3.22 -17.92 -13.38
CA GLU A 26 2.65 -19.28 -13.55
C GLU A 26 3.71 -20.37 -13.64
N GLU A 27 4.80 -20.19 -14.39
CA GLU A 27 5.80 -21.25 -14.60
C GLU A 27 6.84 -21.27 -13.48
N PHE A 28 7.29 -20.09 -13.05
CA PHE A 28 8.27 -19.98 -11.97
C PHE A 28 7.65 -19.87 -10.57
N ASN A 29 6.33 -19.68 -10.47
CA ASN A 29 5.62 -19.42 -9.20
C ASN A 29 6.27 -18.30 -8.36
N LEU A 30 6.96 -17.35 -9.01
CA LEU A 30 7.62 -16.23 -8.35
C LEU A 30 6.69 -15.03 -8.23
N ALA A 31 5.37 -15.25 -8.32
CA ALA A 31 4.37 -14.23 -8.07
C ALA A 31 4.75 -13.52 -6.76
N VAL A 32 5.00 -12.21 -6.86
CA VAL A 32 5.45 -11.42 -5.72
C VAL A 32 4.36 -11.52 -4.67
N HIS A 33 4.59 -12.33 -3.65
CA HIS A 33 3.64 -12.50 -2.55
C HIS A 33 3.45 -11.13 -1.94
N LYS A 34 2.30 -10.52 -2.20
CA LYS A 34 1.92 -9.27 -1.58
C LYS A 34 1.50 -9.60 -0.17
N HIS A 35 2.36 -9.28 0.79
CA HIS A 35 2.05 -9.49 2.19
C HIS A 35 0.72 -8.80 2.50
N THR A 36 -0.14 -9.48 3.26
CA THR A 36 -1.46 -8.98 3.67
C THR A 36 -1.35 -7.64 4.41
N LYS A 37 -0.22 -7.37 5.06
CA LYS A 37 0.12 -6.09 5.70
C LYS A 37 0.13 -4.89 4.72
N ASP A 38 0.44 -5.13 3.44
CA ASP A 38 0.51 -4.08 2.41
C ASP A 38 -0.84 -3.87 1.69
N GLN A 39 -1.88 -4.61 2.09
CA GLN A 39 -3.18 -4.57 1.43
C GLN A 39 -4.17 -3.77 2.28
N CYS A 40 -4.73 -2.72 1.70
CA CYS A 40 -5.79 -1.95 2.34
C CYS A 40 -7.10 -2.75 2.32
N GLU A 41 -7.68 -2.96 3.50
CA GLU A 41 -8.92 -3.73 3.68
C GLU A 41 -10.07 -3.15 2.83
N ILE A 42 -10.25 -1.83 2.80
CA ILE A 42 -11.28 -1.13 2.00
C ILE A 42 -11.07 -1.36 0.50
N CYS A 43 -9.81 -1.37 0.04
CA CYS A 43 -9.51 -1.67 -1.37
C CYS A 43 -9.77 -3.14 -1.72
N ILE A 44 -9.54 -4.06 -0.78
CA ILE A 44 -9.79 -5.50 -1.01
C ILE A 44 -11.29 -5.78 -1.00
N SER A 45 -12.04 -5.22 -0.05
CA SER A 45 -13.49 -5.43 0.07
C SER A 45 -14.19 -4.99 -1.20
N GLN A 46 -13.92 -3.76 -1.67
CA GLN A 46 -14.48 -3.23 -2.92
C GLN A 46 -14.07 -4.06 -4.15
N ARG A 47 -12.84 -4.60 -4.19
CA ARG A 47 -12.38 -5.45 -5.30
C ARG A 47 -13.15 -6.76 -5.35
N ASN A 48 -13.46 -7.33 -4.19
CA ASN A 48 -14.14 -8.62 -4.10
C ASN A 48 -15.67 -8.47 -4.24
N ASN A 49 -16.24 -7.35 -3.79
CA ASN A 49 -17.68 -7.08 -3.78
C ASN A 49 -18.04 -5.72 -4.42
N PRO A 50 -17.84 -5.53 -5.73
CA PRO A 50 -18.02 -4.23 -6.39
C PRO A 50 -19.47 -3.71 -6.43
N ASN A 51 -20.46 -4.55 -6.13
CA ASN A 51 -21.89 -4.22 -6.23
C ASN A 51 -22.52 -3.78 -4.91
N GLU A 52 -21.79 -3.83 -3.81
CA GLU A 52 -22.30 -3.48 -2.48
C GLU A 52 -22.39 -1.95 -2.35
N TYR A 53 -23.62 -1.43 -2.31
CA TYR A 53 -23.88 0.00 -2.36
C TYR A 53 -23.40 0.72 -1.09
N GLU A 54 -23.50 0.08 0.08
CA GLU A 54 -23.05 0.64 1.35
C GLU A 54 -21.53 0.81 1.42
N GLU A 55 -20.76 -0.06 0.74
CA GLU A 55 -19.30 0.07 0.69
C GLU A 55 -18.82 1.11 -0.33
N LYS A 56 -19.61 1.41 -1.37
CA LYS A 56 -19.23 2.35 -2.45
C LYS A 56 -18.95 3.76 -1.97
N GLU A 57 -19.82 4.33 -1.14
CA GLU A 57 -19.62 5.69 -0.63
C GLU A 57 -18.35 5.79 0.23
N SER A 58 -18.13 4.81 1.10
CA SER A 58 -16.92 4.73 1.92
C SER A 58 -15.65 4.56 1.07
N PHE A 59 -15.74 3.79 -0.01
CA PHE A 59 -14.66 3.58 -0.96
C PHE A 59 -14.34 4.86 -1.76
N GLU A 60 -15.34 5.61 -2.18
CA GLU A 60 -15.16 6.90 -2.86
C GLU A 60 -14.46 7.93 -1.96
N VAL A 61 -14.86 8.00 -0.68
CA VAL A 61 -14.18 8.82 0.32
C VAL A 61 -12.73 8.35 0.52
N HIS A 62 -12.49 7.04 0.60
CA HIS A 62 -11.16 6.47 0.69
C HIS A 62 -10.28 6.87 -0.51
N GLU A 63 -10.76 6.71 -1.74
CA GLU A 63 -10.02 7.07 -2.96
C GLU A 63 -9.77 8.58 -3.06
N SER A 64 -10.73 9.42 -2.65
CA SER A 64 -10.56 10.87 -2.56
C SER A 64 -9.44 11.25 -1.59
N ASN A 65 -9.44 10.69 -0.38
CA ASN A 65 -8.43 10.96 0.63
C ASN A 65 -7.04 10.47 0.21
N LYS A 66 -6.97 9.28 -0.39
CA LYS A 66 -5.75 8.72 -0.97
C LYS A 66 -5.17 9.62 -2.06
N SER A 67 -6.02 10.16 -2.92
CA SER A 67 -5.61 11.09 -3.98
C SER A 67 -5.07 12.39 -3.39
N LYS A 68 -5.78 12.97 -2.42
CA LYS A 68 -5.34 14.18 -1.69
C LYS A 68 -3.99 13.97 -1.00
N ALA A 69 -3.82 12.87 -0.27
CA ALA A 69 -2.57 12.57 0.43
C ALA A 69 -1.38 12.42 -0.54
N ARG A 70 -1.60 11.78 -1.69
CA ARG A 70 -0.58 11.66 -2.75
C ARG A 70 -0.20 13.01 -3.35
N GLU A 71 -1.18 13.87 -3.58
CA GLU A 71 -0.96 15.21 -4.10
C GLU A 71 -0.20 16.09 -3.10
N ILE A 72 -0.59 16.10 -1.82
CA ILE A 72 0.14 16.78 -0.75
C ILE A 72 1.59 16.28 -0.68
N LYS A 73 1.80 14.96 -0.70
CA LYS A 73 3.15 14.38 -0.71
C LYS A 73 3.97 14.83 -1.93
N LYS A 74 3.35 14.96 -3.10
CA LYS A 74 4.01 15.44 -4.32
C LYS A 74 4.39 16.92 -4.19
N GLN A 75 3.49 17.74 -3.67
CA GLN A 75 3.73 19.17 -3.42
C GLN A 75 4.85 19.37 -2.41
N GLU A 76 4.85 18.62 -1.30
CA GLU A 76 5.91 18.69 -0.29
C GLU A 76 7.25 18.19 -0.83
N LYS A 77 7.29 17.18 -1.69
CA LYS A 77 8.53 16.78 -2.38
C LYS A 77 9.12 17.89 -3.26
N VAL A 78 8.27 18.69 -3.90
CA VAL A 78 8.72 19.84 -4.70
C VAL A 78 9.21 20.95 -3.77
N ALA A 79 8.45 21.25 -2.72
CA ALA A 79 8.80 22.29 -1.75
C ALA A 79 10.08 21.96 -0.97
N ALA A 80 10.34 20.68 -0.68
CA ALA A 80 11.55 20.20 -0.01
C ALA A 80 12.83 20.36 -0.85
N LYS A 81 12.73 20.72 -2.14
CA LYS A 81 13.90 21.13 -2.94
C LYS A 81 14.40 22.54 -2.58
N THR A 82 13.63 23.29 -1.80
CA THR A 82 14.06 24.60 -1.29
C THR A 82 14.85 24.43 0.00
N PRO A 83 15.94 25.20 0.21
CA PRO A 83 16.87 24.99 1.32
C PRO A 83 16.31 25.37 2.71
N PHE A 84 15.07 25.88 2.78
CA PHE A 84 14.46 26.38 4.01
C PHE A 84 13.43 25.43 4.64
N LYS A 85 13.28 24.21 4.11
CA LYS A 85 12.34 23.21 4.65
C LYS A 85 13.09 21.97 5.15
N THR A 86 12.87 21.63 6.42
CA THR A 86 13.31 20.37 7.04
C THR A 86 12.09 19.50 7.31
N SER A 87 12.06 18.28 6.77
CA SER A 87 11.00 17.30 7.02
C SER A 87 11.51 16.18 7.93
N CYS A 88 10.79 15.89 9.02
CA CYS A 88 11.04 14.73 9.87
C CYS A 88 9.92 13.70 9.65
N ALA A 89 10.29 12.47 9.34
CA ALA A 89 9.35 11.35 9.27
C ALA A 89 9.55 10.47 10.51
N PHE A 90 8.47 10.27 11.27
CA PHE A 90 8.47 9.39 12.42
C PHE A 90 7.70 8.13 12.05
N ASP A 91 8.36 6.98 12.13
CA ASP A 91 7.69 5.70 12.07
C ASP A 91 7.09 5.41 13.46
N ILE A 92 5.78 5.63 13.57
CA ILE A 92 5.05 5.49 14.84
C ILE A 92 4.80 4.01 15.16
N GLU A 93 5.02 3.08 14.22
CA GLU A 93 4.88 1.64 14.49
C GLU A 93 5.95 1.10 15.46
N GLN A 94 7.04 1.85 15.70
CA GLN A 94 8.09 1.46 16.66
C GLN A 94 7.76 1.80 18.13
N ILE A 95 6.68 2.55 18.42
CA ILE A 95 6.32 3.00 19.78
C ILE A 95 5.24 2.11 20.43
N LEU A 96 4.98 0.90 19.91
CA LEU A 96 4.08 -0.06 20.57
C LEU A 96 4.83 -1.06 21.45
N LEU A 97 5.54 -0.55 22.47
CA LEU A 97 6.01 -1.38 23.59
C LEU A 97 4.99 -1.28 24.76
N CYS A 98 3.89 -2.05 24.70
CA CYS A 98 3.18 -2.56 25.89
C CYS A 98 1.99 -3.49 25.56
N PRO A 99 1.69 -4.47 26.43
CA PRO A 99 2.13 -5.85 26.40
C PRO A 99 1.22 -6.76 25.53
N GLN A 100 1.76 -7.89 25.07
CA GLN A 100 1.03 -8.90 24.31
C GLN A 100 0.34 -9.91 25.24
N GLY A 101 -0.99 -9.81 25.39
CA GLY A 101 -1.84 -10.87 25.93
C GLY A 101 -2.56 -11.62 24.81
N ARG A 102 -2.56 -12.95 24.83
CA ARG A 102 -3.18 -13.82 23.79
C ARG A 102 -4.71 -13.92 23.91
N SER A 103 -5.43 -12.82 24.12
CA SER A 103 -6.90 -12.81 24.04
C SER A 103 -7.42 -11.72 23.12
N SER A 104 -8.41 -12.06 22.30
CA SER A 104 -9.03 -11.20 21.27
C SER A 104 -9.76 -10.00 21.86
N SER A 105 -10.11 -10.04 23.16
CA SER A 105 -10.77 -8.95 23.88
C SER A 105 -9.90 -7.69 24.04
N PHE A 106 -8.57 -7.81 23.92
CA PHE A 106 -7.67 -6.65 24.01
C PHE A 106 -7.60 -5.83 22.71
N TYR A 107 -7.96 -6.39 21.55
CA TYR A 107 -7.88 -5.69 20.26
C TYR A 107 -8.94 -4.58 20.16
N TYR A 108 -10.18 -4.86 20.62
CA TYR A 108 -11.30 -3.93 20.49
C TYR A 108 -11.41 -2.89 21.63
N LYS A 109 -10.74 -3.11 22.78
CA LYS A 109 -10.70 -2.13 23.88
C LYS A 109 -9.66 -1.02 23.71
N LYS A 110 -8.75 -1.12 22.72
CA LYS A 110 -7.69 -0.12 22.45
C LYS A 110 -8.15 1.07 21.58
N HIS A 111 -9.42 1.16 21.17
CA HIS A 111 -9.93 2.24 20.30
C HIS A 111 -11.03 3.11 20.95
N LEU A 112 -11.22 3.00 22.27
CA LEU A 112 -11.91 4.02 23.04
C LEU A 112 -10.86 4.90 23.70
N ASP A 113 -10.40 5.92 22.97
CA ASP A 113 -9.71 7.07 23.56
C ASP A 113 -10.70 7.75 24.52
N ILE A 114 -10.57 7.49 25.82
CA ILE A 114 -11.10 8.38 26.85
C ILE A 114 -10.01 9.42 27.07
N TYR A 115 -10.17 10.59 26.43
CA TYR A 115 -9.49 11.81 26.86
C TYR A 115 -10.01 12.16 28.26
N ILE A 116 -9.17 11.98 29.28
CA ILE A 116 -9.23 12.70 30.57
C ILE A 116 -7.87 13.32 30.81
#